data_AF-A0A8T5DK47-F1
#
_entry.id   AF-A0A8T5DK47-F1
#
_cell.length_a   1.000
_cell.length_b   1.000
_cell.length_c   1.000
_cell.angle_alpha   90.00
_cell.angle_beta   90.00
_cell.angle_gamma   90.00
#
_symmetry.space_group_name_H-M   'P 1'
#
loop_
_entity.id
_entity.type
_entity.pdbx_description
1 polymer ?
#
loop_
_entity_poly.entity_id
_entity_poly.type
_entity_poly.pdbx_seq_one_letter_code
_entity_poly.pdbx_strand_id
1 'polypeptide(L)'
;MRTPYLIQRMIRRKDPIKNPSLDNLYGMDYMGASEFEWGALPKSLKRFTKNFDNLVIHKTSIKNFKDEPLFIIGLYEIVKEYPIQDLIDGKFRLHERLNFNYAWKGEDGYENRKRPFNQHQHPSAWWDIDNDIMFTFKKLHTNKLLAAVGEVLKNKKLEGEKEWY
;
A
#
# COMPACT_ATOMS: atom_id res chain seq x y z
N MET A 1 6.34 -13.09 -10.74
CA MET A 1 5.44 -12.57 -9.70
C MET A 1 5.16 -13.69 -8.69
N ARG A 2 5.02 -13.37 -7.40
CA ARG A 2 4.66 -14.32 -6.33
C ARG A 2 3.16 -14.22 -6.03
N THR A 3 2.57 -15.28 -5.50
CA THR A 3 1.21 -15.23 -4.98
C THR A 3 1.12 -14.21 -3.85
N PRO A 4 0.13 -13.28 -3.85
CA PRO A 4 -0.04 -12.34 -2.74
C PRO A 4 -0.22 -13.07 -1.41
N TYR A 5 0.57 -12.69 -0.40
CA TYR A 5 0.57 -13.35 0.90
C TYR A 5 0.79 -12.36 2.05
N LEU A 6 1.91 -11.64 2.04
CA LEU A 6 2.26 -10.66 3.08
C LEU A 6 1.92 -9.23 2.62
N ILE A 7 0.75 -8.74 3.05
CA ILE A 7 0.26 -7.41 2.65
C ILE A 7 0.10 -6.51 3.88
N GLN A 8 0.83 -5.40 3.91
CA GLN A 8 0.74 -4.37 4.93
C GLN A 8 -0.43 -3.42 4.63
N ARG A 9 -1.31 -3.23 5.61
CA ARG A 9 -2.37 -2.19 5.56
C ARG A 9 -1.82 -0.83 5.94
N MET A 10 -2.19 0.20 5.20
CA MET A 10 -1.72 1.56 5.42
C MET A 10 -2.90 2.53 5.62
N ILE A 11 -2.91 3.22 6.75
CA ILE A 11 -3.95 4.16 7.15
C ILE A 11 -3.45 5.58 6.95
N ARG A 12 -4.11 6.38 6.12
CA ARG A 12 -3.64 7.75 5.83
C ARG A 12 -3.74 8.64 7.07
N ARG A 13 -2.68 9.39 7.37
CA ARG A 13 -2.69 10.39 8.45
C ARG A 13 -3.44 11.67 8.02
N LYS A 14 -4.12 12.35 8.96
CA LYS A 14 -4.86 13.60 8.70
C LYS A 14 -3.94 14.76 8.35
N ASP A 15 -2.88 14.91 9.13
CA ASP A 15 -1.95 16.03 9.08
C ASP A 15 -0.55 15.46 8.80
N PRO A 16 -0.23 15.12 7.54
CA PRO A 16 1.15 14.80 7.22
C PRO A 16 1.99 16.03 7.56
N ILE A 17 2.96 15.87 8.47
CA ILE A 17 3.98 16.87 8.76
C ILE A 17 4.57 17.32 7.41
N LYS A 18 5.00 18.59 7.29
CA LYS A 18 5.46 19.24 6.03
C LYS A 18 6.44 18.44 5.16
N ASN A 19 7.04 17.36 5.67
CA ASN A 19 7.87 16.42 4.93
C ASN A 19 7.12 15.12 4.58
N PRO A 20 6.93 14.81 3.28
CA PRO A 20 6.29 13.59 2.83
C PRO A 20 7.26 12.41 2.94
N SER A 21 7.42 11.84 4.14
CA SER A 21 7.92 10.48 4.29
C SER A 21 6.75 9.49 4.26
N LEU A 22 7.02 8.23 3.93
CA LEU A 22 6.00 7.18 3.91
C LEU A 22 5.29 7.08 5.28
N ASP A 23 6.05 7.13 6.38
CA ASP A 23 5.54 7.04 7.75
C ASP A 23 4.78 8.29 8.22
N ASN A 24 5.07 9.46 7.63
CA ASN A 24 4.32 10.69 7.86
C ASN A 24 3.01 10.71 7.07
N LEU A 25 2.96 10.06 5.91
CA LEU A 25 1.77 10.01 5.07
C LEU A 25 0.81 8.91 5.55
N TYR A 26 1.35 7.77 5.99
CA TYR A 26 0.61 6.60 6.41
C TYR A 26 1.06 6.08 7.78
N GLY A 27 0.10 5.73 8.63
CA GLY A 27 0.33 4.79 9.72
C GLY A 27 0.29 3.37 9.19
N MET A 28 1.34 2.60 9.47
CA MET A 28 1.33 1.15 9.25
C MET A 28 0.45 0.53 10.33
N ASP A 29 -0.62 -0.13 9.92
CA ASP A 29 -1.49 -0.85 10.83
C ASP A 29 -0.74 -2.07 11.36
N TYR A 30 -0.60 -2.21 12.69
CA TYR A 30 0.12 -3.35 13.25
C TYR A 30 -0.77 -4.60 13.18
N MET A 31 -0.35 -5.60 12.40
CA MET A 31 -1.18 -6.76 12.07
C MET A 31 -0.76 -8.03 12.81
N GLY A 32 0.07 -7.95 13.86
CA GLY A 32 0.39 -9.09 14.74
C GLY A 32 1.26 -10.21 14.13
N ALA A 33 1.57 -10.13 12.84
CA ALA A 33 2.45 -11.06 12.16
C ALA A 33 3.93 -10.74 12.38
N SER A 34 4.69 -11.76 12.75
CA SER A 34 6.11 -11.64 13.09
C SER A 34 6.94 -11.09 11.92
N GLU A 35 6.58 -11.43 10.68
CA GLU A 35 7.29 -11.05 9.46
C GLU A 35 7.44 -9.53 9.31
N PHE A 36 6.47 -8.75 9.81
CA PHE A 36 6.54 -7.29 9.81
C PHE A 36 7.57 -6.76 10.83
N GLU A 37 7.85 -7.51 11.89
CA GLU A 37 8.82 -7.17 12.94
C GLU A 37 10.26 -7.54 12.54
N TRP A 38 10.45 -8.53 11.66
CA TRP A 38 11.77 -9.01 11.21
C TRP A 38 12.29 -8.33 9.93
N GLY A 39 11.89 -7.07 9.70
CA GLY A 39 12.46 -6.21 8.66
C GLY A 39 11.95 -6.47 7.24
N ALA A 40 10.82 -7.16 7.05
CA ALA A 40 10.24 -7.37 5.73
C ALA A 40 9.88 -6.04 5.03
N LEU A 41 9.35 -5.06 5.78
CA LEU A 41 9.03 -3.72 5.30
C LEU A 41 10.29 -2.99 4.75
N PRO A 42 11.37 -2.77 5.54
CA PRO A 42 12.63 -2.22 5.02
C PRO A 42 13.18 -2.97 3.81
N LYS A 43 13.13 -4.31 3.80
CA LYS A 43 13.62 -5.13 2.67
C LYS A 43 12.83 -4.87 1.40
N SER A 44 11.50 -4.84 1.47
CA SER A 44 10.67 -4.50 0.31
C SER A 44 10.89 -3.05 -0.11
N LEU A 45 10.97 -2.11 0.83
CA LEU A 45 11.16 -0.69 0.50
C LEU A 45 12.45 -0.47 -0.28
N LYS A 46 13.52 -1.15 0.15
CA LYS A 46 14.83 -1.13 -0.51
C LYS A 46 14.77 -1.66 -1.94
N ARG A 47 14.04 -2.76 -2.18
CA ARG A 47 13.83 -3.29 -3.55
C ARG A 47 13.00 -2.34 -4.39
N PHE A 48 11.99 -1.73 -3.78
CA PHE A 48 11.11 -0.76 -4.42
C PHE A 48 11.86 0.54 -4.80
N THR A 49 12.70 1.07 -3.92
CA THR A 49 13.49 2.30 -4.17
C THR A 49 14.62 2.07 -5.17
N LYS A 50 15.26 0.90 -5.18
CA LYS A 50 16.25 0.55 -6.22
C LYS A 50 15.67 0.60 -7.62
N ASN A 51 14.39 0.28 -7.75
CA ASN A 51 13.69 0.25 -9.02
C ASN A 51 12.89 1.53 -9.29
N PHE A 52 13.09 2.59 -8.50
CA PHE A 52 12.20 3.75 -8.49
C PHE A 52 11.95 4.36 -9.88
N ASP A 53 13.00 4.50 -10.68
CA ASP A 53 12.92 5.09 -12.03
C ASP A 53 12.19 4.19 -13.04
N ASN A 54 12.04 2.89 -12.74
CA ASN A 54 11.33 1.91 -13.55
C ASN A 54 9.89 1.64 -13.06
N LEU A 55 9.47 2.28 -11.97
CA LEU A 55 8.12 2.11 -11.45
C LEU A 55 7.10 2.76 -12.37
N VAL A 56 5.97 2.07 -12.56
CA VAL A 56 4.83 2.57 -13.31
C VAL A 56 3.61 2.69 -12.40
N ILE A 57 2.73 3.64 -12.74
CA ILE A 57 1.39 3.73 -12.16
C ILE A 57 0.41 3.07 -13.14
N HIS A 58 -0.12 1.91 -12.77
CA HIS A 58 -1.14 1.20 -13.53
C HIS A 58 -2.54 1.54 -12.99
N LYS A 59 -3.41 2.08 -13.84
CA LYS A 59 -4.83 2.29 -13.53
C LYS A 59 -5.61 1.03 -13.86
N THR A 60 -6.32 0.49 -12.89
CA THR A 60 -7.18 -0.68 -13.08
C THR A 60 -8.61 -0.27 -13.48
N SER A 61 -9.44 -1.24 -13.89
CA SER A 61 -10.88 -1.07 -14.07
C SER A 61 -11.67 -1.05 -12.75
N ILE A 62 -11.00 -1.37 -11.64
CA ILE A 62 -11.56 -1.55 -10.30
C ILE A 62 -11.83 -0.19 -9.66
N LYS A 63 -13.00 -0.02 -9.05
CA LYS A 63 -13.43 1.24 -8.41
C LYS A 63 -14.01 0.99 -7.02
N ASN A 64 -13.80 1.91 -6.09
CA ASN A 64 -14.42 1.83 -4.77
C ASN A 64 -15.90 2.26 -4.77
N PHE A 65 -16.56 2.19 -3.62
CA PHE A 65 -17.95 2.65 -3.40
C PHE A 65 -18.20 4.14 -3.70
N LYS A 66 -17.14 4.93 -3.93
CA LYS A 66 -17.21 6.34 -4.33
C LYS A 66 -16.92 6.56 -5.83
N ASP A 67 -16.91 5.49 -6.63
CA ASP A 67 -16.54 5.49 -8.05
C ASP A 67 -15.09 5.94 -8.34
N GLU A 68 -14.21 5.87 -7.34
CA GLU A 68 -12.82 6.27 -7.49
C GLU A 68 -11.99 5.07 -7.97
N PRO A 69 -11.16 5.22 -9.02
CA PRO A 69 -10.38 4.10 -9.55
C PRO A 69 -9.23 3.71 -8.63
N LEU A 70 -8.93 2.40 -8.61
CA LEU A 70 -7.77 1.82 -7.97
C LEU A 70 -6.54 1.91 -8.89
N PHE A 71 -5.43 2.34 -8.31
CA PHE A 71 -4.13 2.39 -8.98
C PHE A 71 -3.13 1.50 -8.26
N ILE A 72 -2.25 0.87 -9.04
CA ILE A 72 -1.15 0.04 -8.57
C ILE A 72 0.16 0.70 -8.99
N ILE A 73 1.12 0.77 -8.06
CA ILE A 73 2.49 1.22 -8.27
C ILE A 73 3.38 -0.01 -8.17
N GLY A 74 4.24 -0.23 -9.16
CA GLY A 74 5.19 -1.33 -9.19
C GLY A 74 5.92 -1.41 -10.52
N LEU A 75 6.72 -2.45 -10.71
CA LEU A 75 7.34 -2.72 -12.01
C LEU A 75 6.29 -3.17 -13.04
N TYR A 76 6.45 -2.75 -14.29
CA TYR A 76 5.45 -2.98 -15.36
C TYR A 76 5.07 -4.46 -15.52
N GLU A 77 6.07 -5.34 -15.52
CA GLU A 77 5.90 -6.78 -15.65
C GLU A 77 5.16 -7.42 -14.48
N ILE A 78 5.21 -6.81 -13.29
CA ILE A 78 4.48 -7.27 -12.11
C ILE A 78 3.05 -6.73 -12.15
N VAL A 79 2.88 -5.41 -12.33
CA VAL A 79 1.56 -4.78 -12.21
C VAL A 79 0.58 -5.21 -13.31
N LYS A 80 1.06 -5.54 -14.52
CA LYS A 80 0.21 -5.96 -15.64
C LYS A 80 -0.46 -7.33 -15.41
N GLU A 81 0.16 -8.18 -14.59
CA GLU A 81 -0.28 -9.55 -14.30
C GLU A 81 -0.80 -9.68 -12.86
N TYR A 82 -0.75 -8.60 -12.06
CA TYR A 82 -1.11 -8.68 -10.64
C TYR A 82 -2.59 -9.02 -10.44
N PRO A 83 -2.93 -10.08 -9.68
CA PRO A 83 -4.28 -10.63 -9.61
C PRO A 83 -5.15 -9.83 -8.62
N ILE A 84 -5.28 -8.52 -8.85
CA ILE A 84 -5.93 -7.59 -7.93
C ILE A 84 -7.42 -7.90 -7.73
N GLN A 85 -8.12 -8.39 -8.77
CA GLN A 85 -9.52 -8.77 -8.64
C GLN A 85 -9.68 -10.00 -7.73
N ASP A 86 -8.87 -11.04 -7.96
CA ASP A 86 -8.87 -12.26 -7.13
C ASP A 86 -8.51 -11.96 -5.67
N LEU A 87 -7.62 -10.98 -5.46
CA LEU A 87 -7.26 -10.49 -4.13
C LEU A 87 -8.44 -9.82 -3.43
N ILE A 88 -9.18 -8.97 -4.13
CA ILE A 88 -10.37 -8.28 -3.61
C ILE A 88 -11.50 -9.28 -3.35
N ASP A 89 -11.65 -10.29 -4.21
CA ASP A 89 -12.63 -11.36 -4.08
C ASP A 89 -12.28 -12.36 -2.97
N GLY A 90 -11.11 -12.22 -2.33
CA GLY A 90 -10.69 -13.06 -1.21
C GLY A 90 -10.25 -14.47 -1.63
N LYS A 91 -9.78 -14.65 -2.87
CA LYS A 91 -9.34 -15.96 -3.38
C LYS A 91 -7.96 -16.39 -2.87
N PHE A 92 -7.21 -15.48 -2.23
CA PHE A 92 -5.90 -15.77 -1.64
C PHE A 92 -6.00 -15.93 -0.12
N ARG A 93 -5.28 -16.94 0.40
CA ARG A 93 -5.02 -17.05 1.83
C ARG A 93 -3.87 -16.11 2.19
N LEU A 94 -4.23 -14.93 2.67
CA LEU A 94 -3.27 -13.95 3.15
C LEU A 94 -2.80 -14.30 4.55
N HIS A 95 -1.60 -13.85 4.87
CA HIS A 95 -1.07 -13.98 6.21
C HIS A 95 -1.93 -13.19 7.21
N GLU A 96 -2.39 -12.01 6.79
CA GLU A 96 -3.27 -11.15 7.56
C GLU A 96 -4.40 -10.58 6.70
N ARG A 97 -5.56 -10.30 7.31
CA ARG A 97 -6.75 -9.83 6.57
C ARG A 97 -6.52 -8.43 5.98
N LEU A 98 -6.94 -8.18 4.74
CA LEU A 98 -6.81 -6.85 4.10
C LEU A 98 -7.67 -5.74 4.70
N ASN A 99 -8.76 -6.10 5.37
CA ASN A 99 -9.84 -5.18 5.76
C ASN A 99 -10.32 -4.31 4.59
N PHE A 100 -10.44 -4.92 3.40
CA PHE A 100 -10.79 -4.23 2.15
C PHE A 100 -12.26 -3.80 2.08
N ASN A 101 -13.16 -4.45 2.84
CA ASN A 101 -14.62 -4.25 2.76
C ASN A 101 -15.05 -2.80 2.90
N TYR A 102 -14.44 -2.03 3.81
CA TYR A 102 -14.81 -0.62 3.97
C TYR A 102 -14.38 0.20 2.75
N ALA A 103 -13.13 0.04 2.31
CA ALA A 103 -12.64 0.75 1.14
C ALA A 103 -13.38 0.34 -0.13
N TRP A 104 -13.91 -0.88 -0.20
CA TRP A 104 -14.58 -1.43 -1.36
C TRP A 104 -16.08 -1.15 -1.40
N LYS A 105 -16.79 -1.50 -0.34
CA LYS A 105 -18.26 -1.48 -0.24
C LYS A 105 -18.80 -0.34 0.62
N GLY A 106 -17.94 0.37 1.34
CA GLY A 106 -18.36 1.33 2.38
C GLY A 106 -18.95 0.65 3.61
N GLU A 107 -18.77 -0.67 3.74
CA GLU A 107 -19.32 -1.49 4.82
C GLU A 107 -18.24 -1.79 5.86
N ASP A 108 -18.58 -1.63 7.14
CA ASP A 108 -17.72 -2.10 8.22
C ASP A 108 -17.72 -3.63 8.25
N GLY A 109 -16.55 -4.24 8.05
CA GLY A 109 -16.37 -5.69 8.11
C GLY A 109 -16.54 -6.29 9.52
N TYR A 110 -16.79 -5.45 10.53
CA TYR A 110 -17.15 -5.85 11.89
C TYR A 110 -18.67 -5.81 12.04
N GLU A 111 -19.31 -6.94 11.72
CA GLU A 111 -20.66 -7.36 12.13
C GLU A 111 -21.58 -6.25 12.68
N ASN A 112 -22.51 -5.74 11.86
CA ASN A 112 -23.75 -5.06 12.27
C ASN A 112 -23.64 -3.87 13.25
N ARG A 113 -22.44 -3.38 13.58
CA ARG A 113 -22.26 -2.22 14.45
C ARG A 113 -22.20 -0.97 13.60
N LYS A 114 -23.34 -0.30 13.45
CA LYS A 114 -23.45 1.11 13.05
C LYS A 114 -22.83 2.01 14.13
N ARG A 115 -21.55 1.86 14.45
CA ARG A 115 -20.85 2.89 15.21
C ARG A 115 -20.44 3.97 14.20
N PRO A 116 -20.58 5.26 14.52
CA PRO A 116 -20.00 6.33 13.72
C PRO A 116 -18.48 6.22 13.85
N PHE A 117 -17.87 5.34 13.07
CA PHE A 117 -16.43 5.08 13.12
C PHE A 117 -15.68 6.13 12.31
N ASN A 118 -14.55 6.56 12.85
CA ASN A 118 -13.71 7.57 12.25
C ASN A 118 -13.12 6.98 10.95
N GLN A 119 -13.40 7.58 9.78
CA GLN A 119 -12.83 7.19 8.47
C GLN A 119 -11.29 7.02 8.49
N HIS A 120 -10.66 7.61 9.51
CA HIS A 120 -9.24 7.61 9.84
C HIS A 120 -8.71 6.30 10.42
N GLN A 121 -9.55 5.28 10.61
CA GLN A 121 -9.13 3.96 11.09
C GLN A 121 -9.15 2.89 10.00
N HIS A 122 -9.60 3.22 8.78
CA HIS A 122 -9.64 2.27 7.68
C HIS A 122 -8.36 2.32 6.84
N PRO A 123 -7.84 1.16 6.42
CA PRO A 123 -6.82 1.10 5.40
C PRO A 123 -7.28 1.86 4.15
N SER A 124 -6.38 2.69 3.65
CA SER A 124 -6.60 3.54 2.48
C SER A 124 -5.55 3.29 1.39
N ALA A 125 -4.52 2.53 1.73
CA ALA A 125 -3.54 1.98 0.81
C ALA A 125 -3.07 0.63 1.37
N TRP A 126 -2.46 -0.16 0.50
CA TRP A 126 -1.92 -1.48 0.83
C TRP A 126 -0.59 -1.65 0.13
N TRP A 127 0.28 -2.43 0.74
CA TRP A 127 1.60 -2.73 0.23
C TRP A 127 1.83 -4.24 0.29
N ASP A 128 1.86 -4.87 -0.88
CA ASP A 128 2.28 -6.27 -1.00
C ASP A 128 3.80 -6.31 -0.93
N ILE A 129 4.30 -6.83 0.19
CA ILE A 129 5.71 -6.85 0.56
C ILE A 129 6.48 -7.88 -0.28
N ASP A 130 5.83 -8.95 -0.72
CA ASP A 130 6.45 -10.02 -1.48
C ASP A 130 6.58 -9.69 -2.97
N ASN A 131 5.64 -8.90 -3.49
CA ASN A 131 5.60 -8.49 -4.89
C ASN A 131 6.14 -7.09 -5.14
N ASP A 132 6.53 -6.35 -4.09
CA ASP A 132 7.00 -4.97 -4.20
C ASP A 132 6.01 -4.10 -4.98
N ILE A 133 4.73 -4.17 -4.61
CA ILE A 133 3.70 -3.30 -5.18
C ILE A 133 2.97 -2.54 -4.07
N MET A 134 2.52 -1.34 -4.40
CA MET A 134 1.62 -0.57 -3.54
C MET A 134 0.37 -0.19 -4.30
N PHE A 135 -0.78 -0.17 -3.65
CA PHE A 135 -2.03 0.23 -4.32
C PHE A 135 -2.93 1.07 -3.43
N THR A 136 -3.63 2.00 -4.05
CA THR A 136 -4.55 2.94 -3.39
C THR A 136 -5.58 3.47 -4.38
N PHE A 137 -6.67 4.02 -3.86
CA PHE A 137 -7.68 4.69 -4.65
C PHE A 137 -7.31 6.17 -4.87
N LYS A 138 -7.70 6.74 -6.01
CA LYS A 138 -7.39 8.11 -6.49
C LYS A 138 -5.97 8.32 -6.99
N LYS A 139 -5.88 8.98 -8.14
CA LYS A 139 -4.62 9.43 -8.75
C LYS A 139 -3.82 10.35 -7.82
N LEU A 140 -4.49 11.28 -7.14
CA LEU A 140 -3.82 12.20 -6.21
C LEU A 140 -3.13 11.46 -5.05
N HIS A 141 -3.76 10.45 -4.46
CA HIS A 141 -3.16 9.68 -3.37
C HIS A 141 -2.03 8.78 -3.88
N THR A 142 -2.21 8.19 -5.05
CA THR A 142 -1.19 7.40 -5.73
C THR A 142 0.08 8.22 -5.98
N ASN A 143 -0.07 9.44 -6.50
CA ASN A 143 1.06 10.35 -6.72
C ASN A 143 1.74 10.75 -5.41
N LYS A 144 0.98 11.00 -4.34
CA LYS A 144 1.54 11.30 -3.01
C LYS A 144 2.32 10.11 -2.43
N LEU A 145 1.82 8.89 -2.63
CA LEU A 145 2.49 7.67 -2.20
C LEU A 145 3.81 7.46 -2.95
N LEU A 146 3.81 7.60 -4.28
CA LEU A 146 5.04 7.52 -5.07
C LEU A 146 6.05 8.61 -4.70
N ALA A 147 5.59 9.85 -4.48
CA ALA A 147 6.45 10.94 -4.02
C ALA A 147 7.07 10.66 -2.65
N ALA A 148 6.32 10.06 -1.72
CA ALA A 148 6.84 9.69 -0.40
C ALA A 148 7.94 8.61 -0.49
N VAL A 149 7.80 7.65 -1.40
CA VAL A 149 8.87 6.68 -1.72
C VAL A 149 10.09 7.40 -2.32
N GLY A 150 9.88 8.38 -3.19
CA GLY A 150 10.97 9.17 -3.79
C GLY A 150 11.76 9.97 -2.74
N GLU A 151 11.09 10.54 -1.73
CA GLU A 151 11.79 11.20 -0.62
C GLU A 151 12.58 10.21 0.24
N VAL A 152 12.10 8.97 0.43
CA VAL A 152 12.91 7.92 1.09
C VAL A 152 14.20 7.68 0.31
N LEU A 153 14.10 7.48 -1.00
CA LEU A 153 15.26 7.28 -1.88
C LEU A 153 16.25 8.46 -1.79
N LYS A 154 15.74 9.69 -1.85
CA LYS A 154 16.54 10.92 -1.73
C LYS A 154 17.26 11.01 -0.39
N ASN A 155 16.56 10.74 0.72
CA ASN A 155 17.17 10.74 2.05
C ASN A 155 18.26 9.67 2.17
N LYS A 156 18.02 8.46 1.65
CA LYS A 156 19.02 7.39 1.65
C LYS A 156 20.25 7.72 0.80
N LYS A 157 20.07 8.45 -0.32
CA LYS A 157 21.21 8.99 -1.09
C LYS A 157 22.01 10.02 -0.28
N LEU A 158 21.35 10.92 0.44
CA LEU A 158 22.02 11.91 1.30
C LEU A 158 22.78 11.25 2.48
N GLU A 159 22.23 10.16 3.03
CA GLU A 159 22.85 9.35 4.09
C GLU A 159 24.03 8.50 3.57
N GLY A 160 24.24 8.41 2.25
CA GLY A 160 25.29 7.57 1.66
C GLY A 160 24.96 6.07 1.63
N GLU A 161 23.70 5.70 1.84
CA GLU A 161 23.19 4.32 1.92
C GLU A 161 23.05 3.69 0.53
N LYS A 162 24.19 3.37 -0.10
CA LYS A 162 24.29 2.83 -1.47
C LYS A 162 23.43 1.61 -1.74
N GLU A 163 23.09 0.85 -0.70
CA GLU A 163 22.28 -0.35 -0.89
C GLU A 163 20.81 -0.05 -1.27
N TRP A 164 20.37 1.21 -1.27
CA TRP A 164 18.99 1.62 -1.56
C TRP A 164 18.74 2.13 -2.98
N TYR A 165 19.81 2.27 -3.78
CA TYR A 165 19.77 2.85 -5.13
C TYR A 165 20.80 2.22 -6.07
#